data_AF-A0A1X6NZI8-F1
#
_entry.id   AF-A0A1X6NZI8-F1
#
_cell.length_a   1.000
_cell.length_b   1.000
_cell.length_c   1.000
_cell.angle_alpha   90.00
_cell.angle_beta   90.00
_cell.angle_gamma   90.00
#
_symmetry.space_group_name_H-M   'P 1'
#
loop_
_entity.id
_entity.type
_entity.pdbx_description
1 polymer ?
#
loop_
_entity_poly.entity_id
_entity_poly.type
_entity_poly.pdbx_seq_one_letter_code
_entity_poly.pdbx_strand_id
1 'polypeptide(L)'
;MGGGGDHNAAEPVMKVTEAQLDAAGVDQAWRDYCSHLLIPLNKCRRANLSVPWKCVDERHGYEKCQYEHYLRRVREMTAQHTAAKRAARVVPVDDEE
;
A
#
# COMPACT_ATOMS: atom_id res chain seq x y z
N MET A 1 -19.57 9.48 -19.83
CA MET A 1 -19.13 10.19 -18.60
C MET A 1 -18.13 9.26 -17.93
N GLY A 2 -16.81 9.43 -18.00
CA GLY A 2 -16.01 10.63 -18.23
C GLY A 2 -15.16 10.87 -16.99
N GLY A 3 -13.86 10.55 -17.05
CA GLY A 3 -12.84 11.02 -16.10
C GLY A 3 -12.40 9.99 -15.05
N GLY A 4 -11.54 9.06 -15.45
CA GLY A 4 -10.67 8.35 -14.50
C GLY A 4 -9.67 9.34 -13.93
N GLY A 5 -9.96 9.88 -12.75
CA GLY A 5 -9.10 10.83 -12.06
C GLY A 5 -7.83 10.15 -11.57
N ASP A 6 -6.76 10.30 -12.33
CA ASP A 6 -5.39 10.03 -11.92
C ASP A 6 -4.97 11.03 -10.83
N HIS A 7 -5.49 10.85 -9.61
CA HIS A 7 -4.95 11.54 -8.45
C HIS A 7 -3.63 10.86 -8.05
N ASN A 8 -2.58 11.18 -8.81
CA ASN A 8 -1.16 10.92 -8.57
C ASN A 8 -0.83 9.52 -8.02
N ALA A 9 -0.84 8.51 -8.90
CA ALA A 9 -0.20 7.23 -8.58
C ALA A 9 1.32 7.34 -8.81
N ALA A 10 2.00 8.16 -8.00
CA ALA A 10 3.45 8.06 -7.90
C ALA A 10 3.79 6.64 -7.45
N GLU A 11 4.76 6.01 -8.11
CA GLU A 11 5.21 4.66 -7.75
C GLU A 11 5.60 4.62 -6.26
N PRO A 12 5.22 3.56 -5.51
CA PRO A 12 5.62 3.46 -4.12
C PRO A 12 7.13 3.38 -3.99
N VAL A 13 7.72 4.36 -3.31
CA VAL A 13 9.15 4.36 -3.00
C VAL A 13 9.36 3.84 -1.58
N MET A 14 10.26 2.85 -1.43
CA MET A 14 10.72 2.41 -0.11
C MET A 14 11.59 3.53 0.50
N LYS A 15 11.11 4.14 1.59
CA LYS A 15 11.79 5.25 2.28
C LYS A 15 12.70 4.82 3.43
N VAL A 16 12.78 3.52 3.69
CA VAL A 16 13.51 2.93 4.81
C VAL A 16 14.29 1.72 4.32
N THR A 17 15.49 1.55 4.85
CA THR A 17 16.37 0.41 4.55
C THR A 17 16.03 -0.80 5.41
N GLU A 18 16.39 -2.01 4.95
CA GLU A 18 16.18 -3.25 5.69
C GLU A 18 16.87 -3.23 7.07
N ALA A 19 18.13 -2.78 7.11
CA ALA A 19 18.89 -2.65 8.36
C ALA A 19 18.20 -1.72 9.39
N GLN A 20 17.48 -0.68 8.93
CA GLN A 20 16.71 0.20 9.80
C GLN A 20 15.45 -0.49 10.36
N LEU A 21 14.80 -1.37 9.58
CA LEU A 21 13.65 -2.16 10.03
C LEU A 21 14.06 -3.20 11.08
N ASP A 22 15.20 -3.86 10.85
CA ASP A 22 15.79 -4.81 11.78
C ASP A 22 16.15 -4.12 13.10
N ALA A 23 16.88 -3.00 13.02
CA ALA A 23 17.26 -2.22 14.20
C ALA A 23 16.04 -1.68 14.98
N ALA A 24 14.93 -1.40 14.30
CA ALA A 24 13.68 -0.98 14.92
C ALA A 24 12.83 -2.15 15.46
N GLY A 25 13.21 -3.40 15.20
CA GLY A 25 12.47 -4.60 15.60
C GLY A 25 11.10 -4.70 14.93
N VAL A 26 11.00 -4.31 13.65
CA VAL A 26 9.75 -4.42 12.87
C VAL A 26 9.62 -5.85 12.33
N ASP A 27 8.52 -6.52 12.68
CA ASP A 27 8.21 -7.86 12.18
C ASP A 27 7.86 -7.84 10.68
N GLN A 28 8.11 -8.96 10.00
CA GLN A 28 8.02 -9.13 8.54
C GLN A 28 6.66 -8.71 7.99
N ALA A 29 5.57 -8.99 8.72
CA ALA A 29 4.22 -8.64 8.32
C ALA A 29 4.00 -7.12 8.16
N TRP A 30 4.83 -6.30 8.81
CA TRP A 30 4.73 -4.84 8.84
C TRP A 30 5.84 -4.14 8.05
N ARG A 31 6.64 -4.89 7.27
CA ARG A 31 7.72 -4.37 6.42
C ARG A 31 7.21 -4.02 5.02
N ASP A 32 6.38 -2.98 4.95
CA ASP A 32 5.82 -2.45 3.71
C ASP A 32 6.33 -1.03 3.39
N TYR A 33 5.82 -0.44 2.32
CA TYR A 33 6.17 0.92 1.93
C TYR A 33 5.81 1.98 2.98
N CYS A 34 4.96 1.66 3.95
CA CYS A 34 4.52 2.56 5.03
C CYS A 34 5.33 2.39 6.32
N SER A 35 6.27 1.45 6.41
CA SER A 35 7.05 1.20 7.63
C SER A 35 7.87 2.39 8.12
N HIS A 36 8.22 3.32 7.23
CA HIS A 36 8.89 4.58 7.60
C HIS A 36 8.06 5.44 8.57
N LEU A 37 6.72 5.28 8.59
CA LEU A 37 5.82 5.92 9.55
C LEU A 37 5.57 5.05 10.79
N LEU A 38 5.71 3.72 10.66
CA LEU A 38 5.52 2.80 11.77
C LEU A 38 6.63 2.92 12.82
N ILE A 39 7.89 3.13 12.40
CA ILE A 39 9.02 3.33 13.31
C ILE A 39 8.78 4.50 14.29
N PRO A 40 8.47 5.74 13.84
CA PRO A 40 8.19 6.85 14.76
C PRO A 40 6.93 6.62 15.60
N LEU A 41 5.88 5.99 15.05
CA LEU A 41 4.68 5.63 15.81
C LEU A 41 5.00 4.67 16.97
N ASN A 42 5.81 3.64 16.73
CA ASN A 42 6.22 2.69 17.75
C ASN A 42 7.11 3.36 18.81
N LYS A 43 7.98 4.30 18.42
CA LYS A 43 8.74 5.12 19.37
C LYS A 43 7.82 5.95 20.26
N CYS A 44 6.82 6.62 19.67
CA CYS A 44 5.83 7.40 20.43
C CYS A 44 5.04 6.52 21.42
N ARG A 45 4.56 5.35 20.97
CA ARG A 45 3.82 4.39 21.81
C ARG A 45 4.64 3.88 22.99
N ARG A 46 5.92 3.53 22.76
CA ARG A 46 6.84 3.09 23.82
C ARG A 46 7.14 4.20 24.83
N ALA A 47 7.23 5.46 24.38
CA ALA A 47 7.46 6.60 25.27
C ALA A 47 6.21 7.01 26.09
N ASN A 48 5.01 6.74 25.57
CA ASN A 48 3.74 7.22 26.13
C ASN A 48 2.77 6.05 26.44
N LEU A 49 3.27 4.97 27.04
CA LEU A 49 2.51 3.73 27.28
C LEU A 49 1.17 3.94 28.01
N SER A 50 1.08 4.94 28.88
CA SER A 50 -0.12 5.26 29.66
C SER A 50 -1.10 6.22 28.96
N VAL A 51 -0.70 6.87 27.86
CA VAL A 51 -1.51 7.89 27.16
C VAL A 51 -1.56 7.65 25.65
N PRO A 52 -2.30 6.61 25.19
CA PRO A 52 -2.29 6.18 23.79
C PRO A 52 -2.77 7.24 22.78
N TRP A 53 -3.64 8.16 23.21
CA TRP A 53 -4.17 9.24 22.37
C TRP A 53 -3.12 10.29 22.00
N LYS A 54 -1.96 10.30 22.66
CA LYS A 54 -0.89 11.28 22.37
C LYS A 54 -0.18 11.03 21.04
N CYS A 55 -0.28 9.81 20.51
CA CYS A 55 0.35 9.40 19.25
C CYS A 55 -0.64 9.32 18.08
N VAL A 56 -1.73 10.10 18.13
CA VAL A 56 -2.84 10.02 17.17
C VAL A 56 -2.43 10.55 15.79
N ASP A 57 -1.61 11.58 15.73
CA ASP A 57 -1.18 12.15 14.44
C ASP A 57 -0.29 11.17 13.68
N GLU A 58 0.68 10.54 14.36
CA GLU A 58 1.51 9.49 13.77
C GLU A 58 0.68 8.26 13.38
N ARG A 59 -0.32 7.91 14.20
CA ARG A 59 -1.24 6.81 13.90
C ARG A 59 -2.03 7.09 12.62
N HIS A 60 -2.67 8.25 12.53
CA HIS A 60 -3.45 8.63 11.36
C HIS A 60 -2.58 8.74 10.11
N GLY A 61 -1.34 9.25 10.23
CA GLY A 61 -0.39 9.27 9.12
C GLY A 61 -0.08 7.87 8.59
N TYR A 62 0.20 6.92 9.49
CA TYR A 62 0.45 5.53 9.14
C TYR A 62 -0.78 4.85 8.50
N GLU A 63 -1.97 5.02 9.10
CA GLU A 63 -3.23 4.45 8.60
C GLU A 63 -3.62 5.00 7.22
N LYS A 64 -3.42 6.30 6.99
CA LYS A 64 -3.65 6.92 5.68
C LYS A 64 -2.74 6.30 4.62
N CYS A 65 -1.45 6.14 4.91
CA CYS A 65 -0.52 5.50 3.99
C CYS A 65 -0.95 4.06 3.65
N GLN A 66 -1.35 3.30 4.67
CA GLN A 66 -1.84 1.93 4.48
C GLN A 66 -3.08 1.87 3.59
N TYR A 67 -4.01 2.79 3.80
CA TYR A 67 -5.23 2.88 3.02
C TYR A 67 -4.93 3.22 1.55
N GLU A 68 -4.07 4.20 1.29
CA GLU A 68 -3.62 4.55 -0.06
C GLU A 68 -2.94 3.36 -0.75
N HIS A 69 -2.10 2.63 -0.02
CA HIS A 69 -1.43 1.42 -0.53
C HIS A 69 -2.43 0.29 -0.84
N TYR A 70 -3.45 0.10 0.01
CA TYR A 70 -4.53 -0.83 -0.24
C TYR A 70 -5.30 -0.47 -1.50
N LEU A 71 -5.72 0.78 -1.65
CA LEU A 71 -6.43 1.25 -2.84
C LEU A 71 -5.63 1.05 -4.11
N ARG A 72 -4.30 1.26 -4.06
CA ARG A 72 -3.42 0.95 -5.20
C ARG A 72 -3.49 -0.51 -5.60
N ARG A 73 -3.34 -1.44 -4.64
CA ARG A 73 -3.43 -2.90 -4.91
C ARG A 73 -4.80 -3.31 -5.45
N VAL A 74 -5.88 -2.69 -4.96
CA VAL A 74 -7.23 -2.95 -5.48
C VAL A 74 -7.35 -2.51 -6.95
N ARG A 75 -6.79 -1.34 -7.31
CA ARG A 75 -6.77 -0.87 -8.70
C ARG A 75 -5.96 -1.80 -9.60
N GLU A 76 -4.78 -2.23 -9.16
CA GLU A 76 -3.93 -3.18 -9.88
C GLU A 76 -4.67 -4.51 -10.13
N MET A 77 -5.27 -5.09 -9.08
CA MET A 77 -6.05 -6.32 -9.17
C MET A 77 -7.28 -6.18 -10.07
N THR A 78 -7.99 -5.04 -9.99
CA THR A 78 -9.13 -4.76 -10.87
C THR A 78 -8.70 -4.64 -12.34
N ALA A 79 -7.57 -3.98 -12.60
CA ALA A 79 -7.00 -3.87 -13.94
C ALA A 79 -6.60 -5.24 -14.50
N GLN A 80 -5.93 -6.07 -13.70
CA GLN A 80 -5.58 -7.44 -14.08
C GLN A 80 -6.82 -8.29 -14.37
N HIS A 81 -7.84 -8.24 -13.49
CA HIS A 81 -9.06 -9.02 -13.64
C HIS A 81 -9.87 -8.61 -14.87
N THR A 82 -9.95 -7.30 -15.15
CA THR A 82 -10.61 -6.79 -16.36
C THR A 82 -9.85 -7.14 -17.63
N ALA A 83 -8.52 -7.10 -17.61
CA ALA A 83 -7.68 -7.56 -18.72
C ALA A 83 -7.86 -9.07 -18.97
N ALA A 84 -7.84 -9.89 -17.90
CA ALA A 84 -8.06 -11.33 -17.99
C ALA A 84 -9.45 -11.67 -18.57
N LYS A 85 -10.51 -10.97 -18.10
CA LYS A 85 -11.86 -11.12 -18.67
C LYS A 85 -11.95 -10.73 -20.13
N ARG A 86 -11.24 -9.68 -20.55
CA ARG A 86 -11.15 -9.27 -21.96
C ARG A 86 -10.41 -10.30 -22.79
N ALA A 87 -9.27 -10.80 -22.31
CA ALA A 87 -8.50 -11.87 -22.97
C ALA A 87 -9.34 -13.14 -23.13
N ALA A 88 -10.06 -13.56 -22.08
CA ALA A 88 -10.96 -14.71 -22.14
C ALA A 88 -12.18 -14.52 -23.07
N ARG A 89 -12.53 -13.28 -23.42
CA ARG A 89 -13.60 -12.97 -24.38
C ARG A 89 -13.12 -12.97 -25.85
N VAL A 90 -11.81 -12.90 -26.11
CA VAL A 90 -11.29 -13.05 -27.48
C VAL A 90 -11.49 -14.50 -27.91
N VAL A 91 -12.54 -14.75 -28.68
CA VAL A 91 -12.78 -16.05 -29.33
C VAL A 91 -11.74 -16.19 -30.44
N PRO A 92 -11.00 -17.32 -30.53
CA PRO A 92 -10.17 -17.58 -31.70
C PRO A 92 -11.08 -17.57 -32.93
N VAL A 93 -10.80 -16.69 -33.88
CA VAL A 93 -11.36 -16.78 -35.23
C VAL A 93 -10.54 -17.87 -35.90
N ASP A 94 -11.10 -19.07 -36.03
CA ASP A 94 -10.49 -20.14 -36.81
C ASP A 94 -10.42 -19.69 -38.29
N ASP A 95 -9.21 -19.47 -38.79
CA ASP A 95 -8.91 -19.35 -40.22
C ASP A 95 -9.05 -20.75 -40.86
N GLU A 96 -10.24 -21.06 -41.37
CA GLU A 96 -10.44 -22.19 -42.30
C GLU A 96 -10.15 -21.73 -43.74
N GLU A 97 -9.01 -22.16 -44.31
CA GLU A 97 -8.75 -22.22 -45.76
C GLU A 97 -8.89 -23.65 -46.28
#